data_AF-A0A7R7HCV5-F1
#
_entry.id   AF-A0A7R7HCV5-F1
#
_cell.length_a   1.000
_cell.length_b   1.000
_cell.length_c   1.000
_cell.angle_alpha   90.00
_cell.angle_beta   90.00
_cell.angle_gamma   90.00
#
_symmetry.space_group_name_H-M   'P 1'
#
loop_
_entity.id
_entity.type
_entity.pdbx_description
1 polymer ?
#
loop_
_entity_poly.entity_id
_entity_poly.type
_entity_poly.pdbx_seq_one_letter_code
_entity_poly.pdbx_strand_id
1 'polypeptide(L)'
;MLCAGKPALELLARIERELPVRLDQEVADRVVRHGDPCMPNFMVSRANLRCTGMIDLGRLGGGDRYADLALMVANAGGNWTIKAQAEQAFSILFDTLGIARPDNERLAFSLRLDPLTWG
;
A
#
# COMPACT_ATOMS: atom_id res chain seq x y z
N MET A 1 3.66 2.18 -14.24
CA MET A 1 4.81 2.27 -15.17
C MET A 1 5.91 3.08 -14.50
N LEU A 2 6.72 2.48 -13.63
CA LEU A 2 7.86 3.14 -13.00
C LEU A 2 9.03 2.14 -13.01
N CYS A 3 10.18 2.56 -13.56
CA CYS A 3 11.47 1.85 -13.60
C CYS A 3 11.82 1.03 -14.86
N ALA A 4 11.31 1.34 -16.05
CA ALA A 4 11.96 0.87 -17.27
C ALA A 4 13.31 1.60 -17.44
N GLY A 5 14.44 0.92 -17.18
CA GLY A 5 15.80 1.39 -17.52
C GLY A 5 16.71 1.85 -16.38
N LYS A 6 16.30 1.77 -15.11
CA LYS A 6 17.22 2.03 -13.97
C LYS A 6 17.94 0.76 -13.53
N PRO A 7 19.26 0.78 -13.25
CA PRO A 7 19.96 -0.37 -12.71
C PRO A 7 19.35 -0.81 -11.37
N ALA A 8 19.21 -2.13 -11.15
CA ALA A 8 18.64 -2.69 -9.92
C ALA A 8 19.34 -2.17 -8.64
N LEU A 9 20.67 -1.96 -8.72
CA LEU A 9 21.47 -1.41 -7.62
C LEU A 9 21.06 0.03 -7.25
N GLU A 10 20.66 0.85 -8.22
CA GLU A 10 20.19 2.22 -7.96
C GLU A 10 18.85 2.21 -7.23
N LEU A 11 17.95 1.29 -7.61
CA LEU A 11 16.65 1.11 -6.95
C LEU A 11 16.83 0.64 -5.50
N LEU A 12 17.73 -0.33 -5.27
CA LEU A 12 18.06 -0.82 -3.94
C LEU A 12 18.70 0.28 -3.07
N ALA A 13 19.70 1.00 -3.58
CA ALA A 13 20.37 2.09 -2.86
C ALA A 13 19.40 3.22 -2.46
N ARG A 14 18.33 3.43 -3.23
CA ARG A 14 17.27 4.36 -2.86
C ARG A 14 16.47 3.85 -1.65
N ILE A 15 16.07 2.59 -1.65
CA ILE A 15 15.34 1.96 -0.53
C ILE A 15 16.22 1.98 0.73
N GLU A 16 17.48 1.57 0.62
CA GLU A 16 18.43 1.52 1.75
C GLU A 16 18.59 2.89 2.43
N ARG A 17 18.63 3.98 1.67
CA ARG A 17 18.74 5.34 2.20
C ARG A 17 17.48 5.80 2.96
N GLU A 18 16.30 5.34 2.54
CA GLU A 18 15.05 5.65 3.24
C GLU A 18 14.81 4.71 4.43
N LEU A 19 15.45 3.52 4.45
CA LEU A 19 15.14 2.46 5.41
C LEU A 19 15.18 2.90 6.89
N PRO A 20 16.19 3.63 7.39
CA PRO A 20 16.23 4.00 8.81
C PRO A 20 15.01 4.81 9.26
N VAL A 21 14.61 5.83 8.50
CA VAL A 21 13.43 6.64 8.84
C VAL A 21 12.13 5.83 8.76
N ARG A 22 12.05 4.88 7.83
CA ARG A 22 10.86 4.01 7.70
C ARG A 22 10.75 3.02 8.84
N LEU A 23 11.86 2.48 9.33
CA LEU A 23 11.87 1.63 10.52
C LEU A 23 11.43 2.40 11.77
N ASP A 24 11.90 3.63 11.96
CA ASP A 24 11.46 4.48 13.08
C ASP A 24 9.95 4.79 12.99
N GLN A 25 9.46 5.12 11.78
CA GLN A 25 8.03 5.33 11.52
C GLN A 25 7.20 4.05 11.78
N GLU A 26 7.69 2.87 11.41
CA GLU A 26 7.03 1.59 11.69
C GLU A 26 6.92 1.34 13.20
N VAL A 27 7.98 1.59 13.97
CA VAL A 27 7.97 1.40 15.42
C VAL A 27 6.96 2.33 16.08
N ALA A 28 6.90 3.60 15.65
CA ALA A 28 5.99 4.59 16.21
C ALA A 28 4.51 4.35 15.85
N ASP A 29 4.23 3.68 14.73
CA ASP A 29 2.90 3.59 14.13
C ASP A 29 2.57 2.17 13.65
N ARG A 30 2.96 1.17 14.45
CA ARG A 30 2.79 -0.26 14.12
C ARG A 30 1.32 -0.67 14.19
N VAL A 31 0.85 -1.35 13.16
CA VAL A 31 -0.51 -1.93 13.11
C VAL A 31 -0.45 -3.40 12.72
N VAL A 32 -1.57 -4.11 12.88
CA VAL A 32 -1.77 -5.42 12.23
C VAL A 32 -2.12 -5.19 10.78
N ARG A 33 -1.41 -5.86 9.89
CA ARG A 33 -1.50 -5.74 8.43
C ARG A 33 -1.95 -7.06 7.83
N HIS A 34 -2.65 -6.98 6.70
CA HIS A 34 -2.93 -8.08 5.81
C HIS A 34 -1.66 -8.65 5.18
N GLY A 35 -0.75 -7.77 4.75
CA GLY A 35 0.50 -8.13 4.09
C GLY A 35 0.41 -8.32 2.57
N ASP A 36 -0.80 -8.37 2.00
CA ASP A 36 -1.06 -8.29 0.55
C ASP A 36 -2.51 -7.82 0.28
N PRO A 37 -2.89 -6.59 0.62
CA PRO A 37 -4.27 -6.10 0.44
C PRO A 37 -4.55 -5.64 -1.00
N CYS A 38 -4.27 -6.49 -1.98
CA CYS A 38 -4.71 -6.29 -3.36
C CYS A 38 -6.24 -6.52 -3.50
N MET A 39 -6.89 -5.88 -4.48
CA MET A 39 -8.36 -5.94 -4.65
C MET A 39 -8.95 -7.36 -4.70
N PRO A 40 -8.31 -8.36 -5.35
CA PRO A 40 -8.83 -9.74 -5.36
C PRO A 40 -8.90 -10.39 -3.97
N ASN A 41 -8.15 -9.88 -2.99
CA ASN A 41 -8.06 -10.46 -1.66
C ASN A 41 -9.18 -9.97 -0.71
N PHE A 42 -10.06 -9.08 -1.19
CA PHE A 42 -11.24 -8.62 -0.45
C PHE A 42 -12.54 -9.16 -1.07
N MET A 43 -13.36 -9.82 -0.24
CA MET A 43 -14.70 -10.24 -0.65
C MET A 43 -15.70 -9.13 -0.36
N VAL A 44 -16.48 -8.73 -1.36
CA VAL A 44 -17.51 -7.68 -1.24
C VAL A 44 -18.88 -8.25 -1.58
N SER A 45 -19.83 -8.06 -0.67
CA SER A 45 -21.23 -8.46 -0.90
C SER A 45 -21.85 -7.61 -2.00
N ARG A 46 -22.42 -8.26 -3.02
CA ARG A 46 -23.15 -7.55 -4.10
C ARG A 46 -24.44 -6.87 -3.62
N ALA A 47 -25.02 -7.33 -2.51
CA ALA A 47 -26.30 -6.82 -2.02
C ALA A 47 -26.17 -5.46 -1.33
N ASN A 48 -25.03 -5.20 -0.67
CA ASN A 48 -24.85 -3.99 0.15
C ASN A 48 -23.45 -3.37 0.05
N LEU A 49 -22.58 -3.89 -0.83
CA LEU A 49 -21.22 -3.43 -1.07
C LEU A 49 -20.31 -3.42 0.18
N ARG A 50 -20.67 -4.18 1.22
CA ARG A 50 -19.84 -4.32 2.41
C ARG A 50 -18.77 -5.38 2.16
N CYS A 51 -17.55 -5.11 2.64
CA CYS A 51 -16.54 -6.13 2.79
C CYS A 51 -17.06 -7.22 3.74
N THR A 52 -17.06 -8.47 3.29
CA THR A 52 -17.52 -9.65 4.05
C THR A 52 -16.38 -10.53 4.54
N GLY A 53 -15.17 -10.30 4.06
CA GLY A 53 -13.98 -11.01 4.52
C GLY A 53 -12.76 -10.75 3.64
N MET A 54 -11.64 -11.32 4.08
CA MET A 54 -10.33 -11.22 3.44
C MET A 54 -9.75 -12.62 3.25
N ILE A 55 -8.94 -12.81 2.21
CA ILE A 55 -8.24 -14.07 1.90
C ILE A 55 -6.75 -13.79 1.69
N ASP A 56 -5.94 -14.85 1.51
CA ASP A 56 -4.50 -14.75 1.30
C ASP A 56 -3.73 -14.03 2.44
N LEU A 57 -4.01 -14.48 3.66
CA LEU A 57 -3.44 -13.92 4.90
C LEU A 57 -2.08 -14.54 5.27
N GLY A 58 -1.34 -15.13 4.31
CA GLY A 58 -0.06 -15.79 4.56
C GLY A 58 1.03 -14.86 5.11
N ARG A 59 0.87 -13.55 4.89
CA ARG A 59 1.75 -12.47 5.37
C ARG A 59 1.12 -11.59 6.46
N LEU A 60 -0.01 -12.02 7.04
CA LEU A 60 -0.68 -11.30 8.11
C LEU A 60 0.27 -11.11 9.30
N GLY A 61 0.43 -9.87 9.77
CA GLY A 61 1.32 -9.60 10.88
C GLY A 61 1.50 -8.12 11.19
N GLY A 62 2.31 -7.84 12.23
CA GLY A 62 2.61 -6.47 12.61
C GLY A 62 3.51 -5.76 11.58
N GLY A 63 3.31 -4.46 11.38
CA GLY A 63 4.27 -3.59 10.71
C GLY A 63 3.66 -2.24 10.34
N ASP A 64 4.28 -1.57 9.37
CA ASP A 64 3.88 -0.25 8.89
C ASP A 64 2.53 -0.24 8.15
N ARG A 65 1.54 0.54 8.62
CA ARG A 65 0.23 0.65 7.95
C ARG A 65 0.32 1.00 6.45
N TYR A 66 1.34 1.78 6.07
CA TYR A 66 1.54 2.24 4.70
C TYR A 66 2.01 1.10 3.78
N ALA A 67 2.54 0.00 4.31
CA ALA A 67 2.81 -1.20 3.53
C ALA A 67 1.53 -1.74 2.88
N ASP A 68 0.44 -1.82 3.65
CA ASP A 68 -0.86 -2.26 3.14
C ASP A 68 -1.53 -1.18 2.28
N LEU A 69 -1.53 0.09 2.74
CA LEU A 69 -2.19 1.18 2.01
C LEU A 69 -1.55 1.43 0.63
N ALA A 70 -0.23 1.27 0.50
CA ALA A 70 0.46 1.42 -0.78
C ALA A 70 -0.02 0.40 -1.82
N LEU A 71 -0.13 -0.87 -1.41
CA LEU A 71 -0.62 -1.94 -2.28
C LEU A 71 -2.09 -1.77 -2.63
N MET A 72 -2.93 -1.41 -1.65
CA MET A 72 -4.35 -1.15 -1.87
C MET A 72 -4.56 -0.01 -2.88
N VAL A 73 -3.87 1.13 -2.72
CA VAL A 73 -3.97 2.28 -3.63
C VAL A 73 -3.45 1.94 -5.02
N ALA A 74 -2.28 1.28 -5.12
CA ALA A 74 -1.68 0.93 -6.40
C ALA A 74 -2.54 -0.09 -7.17
N ASN A 75 -3.07 -1.11 -6.49
CA ASN A 75 -3.90 -2.14 -7.10
C ASN A 75 -5.28 -1.61 -7.50
N ALA A 76 -5.92 -0.80 -6.64
CA ALA A 76 -7.19 -0.13 -6.98
C ALA A 76 -7.04 0.84 -8.16
N GLY A 77 -5.88 1.48 -8.30
CA GLY A 77 -5.56 2.44 -9.37
C GLY A 77 -5.82 1.93 -10.78
N GLY A 78 -5.69 0.62 -11.02
CA GLY A 78 -5.96 -0.01 -12.32
C GLY A 78 -7.45 -0.09 -12.71
N ASN A 79 -8.37 0.16 -11.78
CA ASN A 79 -9.81 0.05 -12.01
C ASN A 79 -10.48 1.38 -12.36
N TRP A 80 -9.81 2.51 -12.13
CA TRP A 80 -10.36 3.84 -12.40
C TRP A 80 -10.11 4.26 -13.85
N THR A 81 -11.13 4.78 -14.52
CA THR A 81 -11.02 5.18 -15.93
C THR A 81 -10.57 6.62 -16.09
N ILE A 82 -10.73 7.46 -15.07
CA ILE A 82 -10.28 8.85 -15.06
C ILE A 82 -9.53 9.19 -13.77
N LYS A 83 -8.58 10.13 -13.87
CA LYS A 83 -7.73 10.57 -12.75
C LYS A 83 -8.54 11.07 -11.55
N ALA A 84 -9.61 11.82 -11.80
CA ALA A 84 -10.45 12.38 -10.74
C ALA A 84 -11.11 11.30 -9.86
N GLN A 85 -11.47 10.14 -10.43
CA GLN A 85 -12.01 9.02 -9.65
C GLN A 85 -10.95 8.44 -8.70
N ALA A 86 -9.72 8.26 -9.20
CA ALA A 86 -8.61 7.78 -8.38
C ALA A 86 -8.28 8.76 -7.25
N GLU A 87 -8.26 10.06 -7.52
CA GLU A 87 -8.05 11.12 -6.53
C GLU A 87 -9.17 11.15 -5.48
N GLN A 88 -10.44 11.01 -5.90
CA GLN A 88 -11.57 10.94 -4.99
C GLN A 88 -11.54 9.69 -4.12
N ALA A 89 -11.26 8.52 -4.70
CA ALA A 89 -11.13 7.26 -3.96
C ALA A 89 -9.98 7.32 -2.94
N PHE A 90 -8.86 7.94 -3.32
CA PHE A 90 -7.74 8.21 -2.41
C PHE A 90 -8.19 9.07 -1.22
N SER A 91 -8.88 10.19 -1.45
CA SER A 91 -9.41 11.03 -0.35
C SER A 91 -10.34 10.22 0.56
N ILE A 92 -11.34 9.54 -0.01
CA ILE A 92 -12.30 8.73 0.76
C ILE A 92 -11.58 7.71 1.65
N LEU A 93 -10.57 7.01 1.13
CA LEU A 93 -9.80 6.04 1.90
C LEU A 93 -9.13 6.68 3.12
N PHE A 94 -8.36 7.75 2.91
CA PHE A 94 -7.59 8.37 4.00
C PHE A 94 -8.48 9.14 4.98
N ASP A 95 -9.57 9.77 4.51
CA ASP A 95 -10.57 10.40 5.36
C ASP A 95 -11.28 9.37 6.26
N THR A 96 -11.66 8.21 5.69
CA THR A 96 -12.28 7.11 6.45
C THR A 96 -11.35 6.55 7.51
N LEU A 97 -10.04 6.52 7.25
CA LEU A 97 -9.01 6.06 8.18
C LEU A 97 -8.58 7.13 9.21
N GLY A 98 -9.12 8.35 9.12
CA GLY A 98 -8.75 9.47 10.00
C GLY A 98 -7.33 9.99 9.78
N ILE A 99 -6.76 9.79 8.58
CA ILE A 99 -5.41 10.22 8.23
C ILE A 99 -5.48 11.56 7.49
N ALA A 100 -5.39 12.66 8.24
CA ALA A 100 -5.54 14.01 7.71
C ALA A 100 -4.46 14.42 6.70
N ARG A 101 -3.26 13.82 6.78
CA ARG A 101 -2.12 14.14 5.89
C ARG A 101 -1.46 12.83 5.43
N PRO A 102 -1.87 12.27 4.28
CA PRO A 102 -1.26 11.06 3.74
C PRO A 102 0.23 11.27 3.42
N ASP A 103 1.10 10.40 3.96
CA ASP A 103 2.53 10.39 3.63
C ASP A 103 2.78 9.68 2.29
N ASN A 104 2.83 10.47 1.23
CA ASN A 104 3.09 9.99 -0.13
C ASN A 104 4.48 9.37 -0.30
N GLU A 105 5.47 9.79 0.49
CA GLU A 105 6.80 9.20 0.40
C GLU A 105 6.82 7.80 1.03
N ARG A 106 6.11 7.62 2.14
CA ARG A 106 5.92 6.32 2.81
C ARG A 106 5.15 5.34 1.92
N LEU A 107 4.07 5.80 1.26
CA LEU A 107 3.38 5.01 0.23
C LEU A 107 4.33 4.58 -0.89
N ALA A 108 5.10 5.53 -1.41
CA ALA A 108 5.99 5.27 -2.53
C ALA A 108 7.16 4.35 -2.13
N PHE A 109 7.68 4.45 -0.90
CA PHE A 109 8.68 3.55 -0.33
C PHE A 109 8.14 2.13 -0.26
N SER A 110 6.98 1.93 0.35
CA SER A 110 6.34 0.62 0.49
C SER A 110 6.11 -0.05 -0.86
N LEU A 111 5.65 0.70 -1.87
CA LEU A 111 5.43 0.17 -3.22
C LEU A 111 6.73 -0.22 -3.93
N ARG A 112 7.86 0.45 -3.63
CA ARG A 112 9.18 0.08 -4.15
C ARG A 112 9.75 -1.16 -3.46
N LEU A 113 9.50 -1.29 -2.16
CA LEU A 113 10.00 -2.39 -1.35
C LEU A 113 9.28 -3.71 -1.69
N ASP A 114 7.97 -3.67 -1.91
CA ASP A 114 7.13 -4.86 -2.03
C ASP A 114 7.69 -5.91 -3.02
N PRO A 115 8.00 -5.59 -4.31
CA PRO A 115 8.51 -6.57 -5.27
C PRO A 115 9.82 -7.26 -4.87
N LEU A 116 10.61 -6.67 -3.96
CA LEU A 116 11.87 -7.23 -3.47
C LEU A 116 11.67 -8.24 -2.32
N THR A 117 10.45 -8.37 -1.83
CA THR A 117 10.08 -9.25 -0.70
C THR A 117 9.28 -10.47 -1.14
N TRP A 118 9.11 -10.65 -2.45
CA TRP A 118 8.52 -11.83 -3.08
C TRP A 118 9.63 -12.75 -3.59
N GLY A 119 9.58 -14.02 -3.18
CA GLY A 119 10.55 -15.07 -3.52
C GLY A 119 9.95 -16.44 -3.30
#